data_AF-A0A517W5Y8-F1
#
_entry.id   AF-A0A517W5Y8-F1
#
_cell.length_a   1.000
_cell.length_b   1.000
_cell.length_c   1.000
_cell.angle_alpha   90.00
_cell.angle_beta   90.00
_cell.angle_gamma   90.00
#
_symmetry.space_group_name_H-M   'P 1'
#
loop_
_entity.id
_entity.type
_entity.pdbx_description
1 polymer ?
#
loop_
_entity_poly.entity_id
_entity_poly.type
_entity_poly.pdbx_seq_one_letter_code
_entity_poly.pdbx_strand_id
1 'polypeptide(L)'
;MSGFSFREGNEMRDGAPEEAAGPVGSEASGSQSLTYHAFIVMTACVSLAVFLQWCVLDYYVVRIVPYPDQVHDYDWICLLFPILPALALCLWLRWSGWGLTWLSLISVSGFGSILSLALITTLGVWFHFLIGGSL
;
A
#
# COMPACT_ATOMS: atom_id res chain seq x y z
N MET A 1 -80.97 8.14 -32.43
CA MET A 1 -80.81 6.67 -32.52
C MET A 1 -79.42 6.36 -31.97
N SER A 2 -79.29 6.21 -30.65
CA SER A 2 -79.46 4.96 -29.87
C SER A 2 -78.36 3.94 -30.17
N GLY A 3 -77.43 3.78 -29.23
CA GLY A 3 -76.40 2.75 -29.28
C GLY A 3 -75.37 2.87 -28.16
N PHE A 4 -75.83 2.98 -26.92
CA PHE A 4 -75.01 2.81 -25.71
C PHE A 4 -74.67 1.32 -25.59
N SER A 5 -73.40 0.95 -25.41
CA SER A 5 -73.02 -0.35 -24.87
C SER A 5 -71.90 -0.14 -23.85
N PHE A 6 -72.26 -0.38 -22.60
CA PHE A 6 -71.42 -0.39 -21.43
C PHE A 6 -71.08 -1.85 -21.13
N ARG A 7 -69.80 -2.19 -20.94
CA ARG A 7 -69.39 -3.40 -20.24
C ARG A 7 -68.06 -3.18 -19.51
N GLU A 8 -68.17 -3.13 -18.19
CA GLU A 8 -67.11 -3.22 -17.18
C GLU A 8 -66.37 -4.57 -17.18
N GLY A 9 -65.12 -4.53 -16.69
CA GLY A 9 -64.28 -5.68 -16.35
C GLY A 9 -62.80 -5.31 -16.49
N ASN A 10 -62.24 -4.56 -15.54
CA ASN A 10 -61.52 -5.07 -14.36
C ASN A 10 -60.27 -5.87 -14.74
N GLU A 11 -59.09 -5.25 -14.61
CA GLU A 11 -57.99 -5.74 -13.75
C GLU A 11 -56.80 -4.78 -13.86
N MET A 12 -56.51 -4.09 -12.74
CA MET A 12 -55.19 -3.53 -12.45
C MET A 12 -54.16 -4.65 -12.52
N ARG A 13 -53.13 -4.47 -13.35
CA ARG A 13 -51.86 -5.14 -13.13
C ARG A 13 -50.75 -4.14 -13.42
N ASP A 14 -50.28 -3.52 -12.35
CA ASP A 14 -49.06 -2.74 -12.30
C ASP A 14 -47.91 -3.60 -12.84
N GLY A 15 -47.58 -3.39 -14.11
CA GLY A 15 -46.35 -3.86 -14.71
C GLY A 15 -45.24 -2.89 -14.32
N ALA A 16 -44.68 -3.06 -13.12
CA ALA A 16 -43.37 -2.51 -12.82
C ALA A 16 -42.39 -2.99 -13.90
N PRO A 17 -41.60 -2.11 -14.54
CA PRO A 17 -40.51 -2.58 -15.36
C PRO A 17 -39.54 -3.32 -14.43
N GLU A 18 -39.32 -4.61 -14.69
CA GLU A 18 -38.17 -5.35 -14.17
C GLU A 18 -36.92 -4.59 -14.61
N GLU A 19 -36.43 -3.72 -13.72
CA GLU A 19 -35.07 -3.23 -13.76
C GLU A 19 -34.20 -4.45 -13.55
N ALA A 20 -33.78 -5.06 -14.66
CA ALA A 20 -32.79 -6.10 -14.70
C ALA A 20 -31.53 -5.56 -14.02
N ALA A 21 -31.40 -5.86 -12.73
CA ALA A 21 -30.17 -5.73 -11.98
C ALA A 21 -29.12 -6.61 -12.67
N GLY A 22 -28.39 -6.01 -13.61
CA GLY A 22 -27.17 -6.58 -14.14
C GLY A 22 -26.22 -6.93 -12.99
N PRO A 23 -25.21 -7.79 -13.21
CA PRO A 23 -24.38 -8.32 -12.15
C PRO A 23 -23.39 -7.25 -11.64
N VAL A 24 -23.88 -6.33 -10.80
CA VAL A 24 -23.08 -5.29 -10.12
C VAL A 24 -22.06 -5.89 -9.14
N GLY A 25 -22.17 -7.19 -8.83
CA GLY A 25 -21.36 -7.86 -7.79
C GLY A 25 -19.97 -8.36 -8.24
N SER A 26 -19.76 -8.67 -9.52
CA SER A 26 -18.52 -9.35 -9.94
C SER A 26 -17.36 -8.38 -10.20
N GLU A 27 -17.65 -7.22 -10.80
CA GLU A 27 -16.65 -6.20 -11.14
C GLU A 27 -16.15 -5.45 -9.89
N ALA A 28 -17.04 -5.18 -8.92
CA ALA A 28 -16.68 -4.55 -7.65
C ALA A 28 -15.79 -5.45 -6.78
N SER A 29 -16.06 -6.77 -6.77
CA SER A 29 -15.26 -7.75 -6.01
C SER A 29 -13.84 -7.91 -6.58
N GLY A 30 -13.70 -7.97 -7.91
CA GLY A 30 -12.40 -8.06 -8.57
C GLY A 30 -11.52 -6.82 -8.36
N SER A 31 -12.11 -5.62 -8.39
CA SER A 31 -11.40 -4.36 -8.15
C SER A 31 -10.87 -4.23 -6.72
N GLN A 32 -11.63 -4.68 -5.72
CA GLN A 32 -11.19 -4.67 -4.32
C GLN A 32 -10.03 -5.64 -4.06
N SER A 33 -10.08 -6.86 -4.62
CA SER A 33 -8.99 -7.84 -4.50
C SER A 33 -7.69 -7.31 -5.11
N LEU A 34 -7.75 -6.68 -6.27
CA LEU A 34 -6.58 -6.12 -6.94
C LEU A 34 -5.96 -4.95 -6.17
N THR A 35 -6.79 -4.08 -5.60
CA THR A 35 -6.34 -2.96 -4.75
C THR A 35 -5.68 -3.44 -3.47
N TYR A 36 -6.23 -4.49 -2.85
CA TYR A 36 -5.65 -5.10 -1.65
C TYR A 36 -4.29 -5.76 -1.92
N HIS A 37 -4.16 -6.50 -3.03
CA HIS A 37 -2.88 -7.08 -3.44
C HIS A 37 -1.84 -6.00 -3.75
N ALA A 38 -2.22 -4.94 -4.46
CA ALA A 38 -1.34 -3.81 -4.69
C ALA A 38 -0.85 -3.18 -3.38
N PHE A 39 -1.74 -3.01 -2.40
CA PHE A 39 -1.37 -2.48 -1.09
C PHE A 39 -0.33 -3.35 -0.38
N ILE A 40 -0.52 -4.68 -0.37
CA ILE A 40 0.44 -5.62 0.22
C ILE A 40 1.80 -5.53 -0.48
N VAL A 41 1.80 -5.59 -1.82
CA VAL A 41 3.03 -5.56 -2.61
C VAL A 41 3.79 -4.27 -2.36
N MET A 42 3.11 -3.12 -2.40
CA MET A 42 3.73 -1.82 -2.17
C MET A 42 4.27 -1.70 -0.73
N THR A 43 3.55 -2.25 0.25
CA THR A 43 4.01 -2.30 1.65
C THR A 43 5.27 -3.16 1.79
N ALA A 44 5.31 -4.31 1.13
CA ALA A 44 6.49 -5.18 1.10
C ALA A 44 7.68 -4.49 0.41
N CYS A 45 7.44 -3.79 -0.71
CA CYS A 45 8.46 -3.03 -1.42
C CYS A 45 9.03 -1.90 -0.56
N VAL A 46 8.19 -1.14 0.14
CA VAL A 46 8.66 -0.11 1.08
C VAL A 46 9.46 -0.74 2.23
N SER A 47 8.96 -1.82 2.83
CA SER A 47 9.67 -2.53 3.90
C SER A 47 11.06 -2.99 3.46
N LEU A 48 11.15 -3.59 2.27
CA LEU A 48 12.43 -4.01 1.70
C LEU A 48 13.35 -2.82 1.40
N ALA A 49 12.81 -1.71 0.87
CA ALA A 49 13.59 -0.50 0.59
C ALA A 49 14.17 0.11 1.88
N VAL A 50 13.38 0.17 2.96
CA VAL A 50 13.86 0.64 4.27
C VAL A 50 14.95 -0.29 4.82
N PHE A 51 14.71 -1.61 4.75
CA PHE A 51 15.71 -2.59 5.19
C PHE A 51 17.03 -2.45 4.42
N LEU A 52 16.98 -2.30 3.10
CA LEU A 52 18.17 -2.10 2.28
C LEU A 52 18.89 -0.78 2.61
N GLN A 53 18.16 0.31 2.86
CA GLN A 53 18.76 1.57 3.30
C GLN A 53 19.49 1.41 4.64
N TRP A 54 18.88 0.68 5.57
CA TRP A 54 19.53 0.34 6.83
C TRP A 54 20.81 -0.48 6.60
N CYS A 55 20.78 -1.53 5.76
CA CYS A 55 21.97 -2.33 5.46
C CYS A 55 23.10 -1.49 4.82
N VAL A 56 22.77 -0.55 3.94
CA VAL A 56 23.75 0.33 3.30
C VAL A 56 24.36 1.29 4.34
N LEU A 57 23.53 1.88 5.20
CA LEU A 57 24.01 2.74 6.28
C LEU A 57 24.90 1.95 7.25
N ASP A 58 24.47 0.77 7.67
CA ASP A 58 25.21 -0.09 8.59
C ASP A 58 26.58 -0.49 8.02
N TYR A 59 26.62 -0.89 6.74
CA TYR A 59 27.88 -1.14 6.03
C TYR A 59 28.81 0.08 6.02
N TYR A 60 28.26 1.26 5.75
CA TYR A 60 29.04 2.49 5.70
C TYR A 60 29.59 2.85 7.08
N VAL A 61 28.77 2.77 8.13
CA VAL A 61 29.13 3.10 9.51
C VAL A 61 30.23 2.16 10.04
N VAL A 62 30.12 0.85 9.80
CA VAL A 62 31.14 -0.14 10.20
C VAL A 62 32.50 0.10 9.52
N ARG A 63 32.55 0.87 8.43
CA ARG A 63 33.78 1.17 7.67
C ARG A 63 34.38 2.53 7.97
N ILE A 64 33.71 3.38 8.77
CA ILE A 64 34.25 4.67 9.19
C ILE A 64 35.17 4.48 10.40
N VAL A 65 36.25 5.25 10.46
CA VAL A 65 37.12 5.33 11.64
C VAL A 65 36.79 6.63 12.39
N PRO A 66 36.55 6.63 13.72
CA PRO A 66 36.61 5.51 14.65
C PRO A 66 35.23 4.86 14.87
N TYR A 67 35.01 3.70 14.27
CA TYR A 67 33.94 2.78 14.66
C TYR A 67 34.41 1.95 15.88
N PRO A 68 33.57 1.74 16.92
CA PRO A 68 32.16 2.14 17.06
C PRO A 68 31.93 3.48 17.78
N ASP A 69 32.96 4.24 18.12
CA ASP A 69 32.84 5.39 19.03
C ASP A 69 32.01 6.57 18.48
N GLN A 70 31.89 6.71 17.15
CA GLN A 70 31.20 7.83 16.48
C GLN A 70 29.98 7.42 15.63
N VAL A 71 29.36 6.28 15.92
CA VAL A 71 28.19 5.82 15.14
C VAL A 71 26.99 6.76 15.26
N HIS A 72 26.82 7.40 16.42
CA HIS A 72 25.67 8.27 16.72
C HIS A 72 25.64 9.57 15.90
N ASP A 73 26.79 9.98 15.33
CA ASP A 73 26.85 11.17 14.46
C ASP A 73 26.03 11.00 13.17
N TYR A 74 25.67 9.75 12.84
CA TYR A 74 24.90 9.38 11.66
C TYR A 74 23.44 8.99 11.96
N ASP A 75 22.99 9.04 13.21
CA ASP A 75 21.63 8.63 13.60
C ASP A 75 20.53 9.45 12.91
N TRP A 76 20.81 10.71 12.55
CA TRP A 76 19.88 11.56 11.82
C TRP A 76 19.56 11.01 10.42
N ILE A 77 20.43 10.20 9.81
CA ILE A 77 20.19 9.58 8.50
C ILE A 77 19.02 8.61 8.57
N CYS A 78 18.77 7.99 9.72
CA CYS A 78 17.62 7.10 9.93
C CYS A 78 16.27 7.83 9.74
N LEU A 79 16.22 9.17 9.91
CA LEU A 79 15.01 9.95 9.62
C LEU A 79 14.66 9.96 8.14
N LEU A 80 15.62 9.71 7.25
CA LEU A 80 15.40 9.63 5.82
C LEU A 80 14.78 8.30 5.39
N PHE A 81 14.86 7.26 6.23
CA PHE A 81 14.41 5.92 5.90
C PHE A 81 12.93 5.81 5.53
N PRO A 82 11.99 6.43 6.25
CA PRO A 82 10.59 6.46 5.80
C PRO A 82 10.35 7.47 4.66
N ILE A 83 11.18 8.51 4.56
CA ILE A 83 10.98 9.62 3.61
C ILE A 83 11.36 9.20 2.20
N LEU A 84 12.51 8.56 2.01
CA LEU A 84 13.01 8.21 0.67
C LEU A 84 12.10 7.21 -0.07
N PRO A 85 11.63 6.10 0.54
CA PRO A 85 10.65 5.21 -0.08
C PRO A 85 9.33 5.91 -0.35
N ALA A 86 8.86 6.79 0.55
CA ALA A 86 7.63 7.55 0.32
C ALA A 86 7.75 8.49 -0.89
N LEU A 87 8.86 9.21 -1.03
CA LEU A 87 9.14 10.05 -2.19
C LEU A 87 9.24 9.22 -3.48
N ALA A 88 9.94 8.09 -3.43
CA ALA A 88 10.04 7.17 -4.56
C ALA A 88 8.66 6.62 -4.96
N LEU A 89 7.81 6.28 -3.99
CA LEU A 89 6.43 5.86 -4.23
C LEU A 89 5.61 6.99 -4.87
N CYS A 90 5.70 8.20 -4.35
CA CYS A 90 5.00 9.38 -4.90
C CYS A 90 5.39 9.63 -6.36
N LEU A 91 6.69 9.57 -6.68
CA LEU A 91 7.19 9.72 -8.05
C LEU A 91 6.70 8.58 -8.96
N TRP A 92 6.76 7.35 -8.47
CA TRP A 92 6.30 6.18 -9.19
C TRP A 92 4.81 6.27 -9.52
N LEU A 93 3.98 6.67 -8.55
CA LEU A 93 2.54 6.83 -8.73
C LEU A 93 2.17 7.95 -9.69
N ARG A 94 2.92 9.06 -9.64
CA ARG A 94 2.74 10.15 -10.58
C ARG A 94 2.98 9.70 -12.03
N TRP A 95 3.91 8.78 -12.25
CA TRP A 95 4.18 8.23 -13.58
C TRP A 95 3.20 7.12 -13.96
N SER A 96 2.87 6.22 -13.04
CA SER A 96 2.02 5.07 -13.35
C SER A 96 0.55 5.46 -13.62
N GLY A 97 0.12 6.66 -13.24
CA GLY A 97 -1.26 7.12 -13.39
C GLY A 97 -2.22 6.45 -12.41
N TRP A 98 -1.70 5.80 -11.37
CA TRP A 98 -2.51 5.13 -10.37
C TRP A 98 -3.12 6.16 -9.41
N GLY A 99 -4.45 6.22 -9.37
CA GLY A 99 -5.22 7.11 -8.49
C GLY A 99 -5.21 6.67 -7.03
N LEU A 100 -4.02 6.49 -6.44
CA LEU A 100 -3.87 6.18 -5.02
C LEU A 100 -4.02 7.44 -4.18
N THR A 101 -4.80 7.36 -3.11
CA THR A 101 -5.06 8.50 -2.22
C THR A 101 -3.84 8.77 -1.34
N TRP A 102 -3.66 10.01 -0.91
CA TRP A 102 -2.63 10.38 0.09
C TRP A 102 -2.70 9.50 1.34
N LEU A 103 -3.90 9.08 1.75
CA LEU A 103 -4.08 8.17 2.87
C LEU A 103 -3.41 6.82 2.62
N SER A 104 -3.61 6.22 1.44
CA SER A 104 -3.00 4.94 1.08
C SER A 104 -1.47 5.02 1.04
N LEU A 105 -0.91 6.14 0.56
CA LEU A 105 0.53 6.42 0.57
C LEU A 105 1.09 6.43 1.99
N ILE A 106 0.45 7.18 2.89
CA ILE A 106 0.86 7.26 4.30
C ILE A 106 0.75 5.88 4.96
N SER A 107 -0.35 5.16 4.71
CA SER A 107 -0.55 3.81 5.26
C SER A 107 0.52 2.83 4.77
N VAL A 108 0.75 2.72 3.45
CA VAL A 108 1.79 1.85 2.89
C VAL A 108 3.17 2.19 3.44
N SER A 109 3.49 3.49 3.53
CA SER A 109 4.77 3.95 4.08
C SER A 109 4.92 3.58 5.56
N GLY A 110 3.87 3.79 6.36
CA GLY A 110 3.85 3.49 7.78
C GLY A 110 3.96 1.98 8.06
N PHE A 111 3.10 1.18 7.44
CA PHE A 111 3.14 -0.28 7.60
C PHE A 111 4.45 -0.88 7.07
N GLY A 112 4.96 -0.37 5.94
CA GLY A 112 6.24 -0.81 5.40
C GLY A 112 7.39 -0.52 6.36
N SER A 113 7.41 0.67 6.97
CA SER A 113 8.42 1.05 7.97
C SER A 113 8.34 0.16 9.22
N ILE A 114 7.14 -0.11 9.73
CA ILE A 114 6.96 -1.01 10.88
C ILE A 114 7.45 -2.42 10.55
N LEU A 115 7.08 -2.96 9.38
CA LEU A 115 7.50 -4.29 8.95
C LEU A 115 9.02 -4.38 8.78
N SER A 116 9.66 -3.29 8.36
CA SER A 116 11.11 -3.24 8.20
C SER A 116 11.86 -3.41 9.52
N LEU A 117 11.28 -3.00 10.65
CA LEU A 117 11.88 -3.21 11.99
C LEU A 117 12.04 -4.71 12.28
N ALA A 118 11.08 -5.54 11.86
CA ALA A 118 11.19 -6.99 12.00
C ALA A 118 12.31 -7.54 11.12
N LEU A 119 12.48 -7.03 9.90
CA LEU A 119 13.59 -7.42 9.02
C LEU A 119 14.95 -6.99 9.57
N ILE A 120 15.06 -5.76 10.09
CA ILE A 120 16.29 -5.23 10.68
C ILE A 120 16.68 -6.03 11.92
N THR A 121 15.74 -6.29 12.84
CA THR A 121 16.04 -7.02 14.08
C THR A 121 16.40 -8.49 13.85
N THR A 122 15.91 -9.10 12.77
CA THR A 122 16.20 -10.51 12.44
C THR A 122 17.38 -10.65 11.48
N LEU A 123 17.25 -10.14 10.25
CA LEU A 123 18.24 -10.25 9.19
C LEU A 123 19.31 -9.16 9.28
N GLY A 124 18.94 -7.95 9.69
CA GLY A 124 19.86 -6.81 9.77
C GLY A 124 20.92 -7.01 10.84
N VAL A 125 20.54 -7.44 12.04
CA VAL A 125 21.48 -7.78 13.12
C VAL A 125 22.43 -8.90 12.68
N TRP A 126 21.93 -9.92 11.99
CA TRP A 126 22.79 -10.98 11.45
C TRP A 126 23.78 -10.42 10.41
N PHE A 127 23.31 -9.57 9.50
CA PHE A 127 24.13 -8.88 8.51
C PHE A 127 25.23 -8.01 9.17
N HIS A 128 24.90 -7.26 10.22
CA HIS A 128 25.82 -6.40 10.96
C HIS A 128 27.05 -7.18 11.47
N PHE A 129 26.82 -8.35 12.07
CA PHE A 129 27.91 -9.21 12.52
C PHE A 129 28.71 -9.79 11.36
N LEU A 130 28.07 -10.13 10.23
CA LEU A 130 28.77 -10.66 9.06
C LEU A 130 29.76 -9.66 8.45
N ILE A 131 29.47 -8.36 8.52
CA ILE A 131 30.37 -7.31 7.98
C ILE A 131 31.47 -6.87 8.97
N GLY A 132 31.48 -7.45 10.17
CA GLY A 132 32.46 -7.20 11.24
C GLY A 132 32.03 -6.15 12.27
N GLY A 133 30.74 -5.81 12.34
CA GLY A 133 30.20 -4.91 13.35
C GLY A 133 30.20 -5.50 14.77
N SER A 134 30.20 -4.62 15.75
CA SER A 134 30.09 -4.88 17.19
C SER A 134 28.98 -4.02 17.81
N LEU A 135 28.20 -4.62 18.73
CA LEU A 135 27.14 -3.93 19.48
C LEU A 135 27.67 -3.13 20.67
#